data_AF-A0A848H0L3-F1
#
_entry.id   AF-A0A848H0L3-F1
#
_cell.length_a   1.000
_cell.length_b   1.000
_cell.length_c   1.000
_cell.angle_alpha   90.00
_cell.angle_beta   90.00
_cell.angle_gamma   90.00
#
_symmetry.space_group_name_H-M   'P 1'
#
loop_
_entity.id
_entity.type
_entity.pdbx_description
1 polymer ?
#
loop_
_entity_poly.entity_id
_entity_poly.type
_entity_poly.pdbx_seq_one_letter_code
_entity_poly.pdbx_strand_id
1 'polypeptide(L)'
;MGTKEPARERGNLLVQLQAWPWDRVPRESLVPPPQGGTEAVAYGFLGDMQLRFVFDEPGVATPAVVRPQDLLRLELQPPQAVAHAVANFRRLAGPPQVASLGNGVYSLRGQHRDYDPCWLLDRTFWRAQLAKFPQGLLAALPRRGMLMFVPAGDPASEGELSRQATRLLANAGDAALSACIYRFDEKGWHPHAELARPAAPPPRADDDDDAPQPGAEEADLEKAARGQRMLVFSILGGFVLNALEYGANVSPVLVLALSLALTVYSLLGVLRLASGLRRSVGAKVACMVLTFLPLANLLTWIVLSVQATRALRAAGWRVGLLGARE
;
A
#
# COMPACT_ATOMS: atom_id res chain seq x y z
N MET A 1 18.03 30.92 22.47
CA MET A 1 17.36 30.65 21.18
C MET A 1 17.16 29.13 20.97
N GLY A 2 16.81 28.36 22.01
CA GLY A 2 16.84 26.87 21.98
C GLY A 2 15.60 26.15 22.51
N THR A 3 14.44 26.82 22.60
CA THR A 3 13.22 26.26 23.22
C THR A 3 12.15 25.78 22.24
N LYS A 4 12.31 26.02 20.92
CA LYS A 4 11.29 25.67 19.92
C LYS A 4 11.38 24.23 19.39
N GLU A 5 12.55 23.62 19.49
CA GLU A 5 12.84 22.30 18.92
C GLU A 5 12.08 21.15 19.63
N PRO A 6 12.12 21.01 20.98
CA PRO A 6 11.41 19.91 21.65
C PRO A 6 9.89 20.04 21.57
N ALA A 7 9.35 21.27 21.56
CA ALA A 7 7.90 21.49 21.42
C ALA A 7 7.39 21.11 20.03
N ARG A 8 8.19 21.37 18.99
CA ARG A 8 7.88 20.99 17.60
C ARG A 8 7.91 19.47 17.43
N GLU A 9 8.93 18.80 17.94
CA GLU A 9 9.06 17.34 17.86
C GLU A 9 7.99 16.63 18.67
N ARG A 10 7.65 17.12 19.88
CA ARG A 10 6.49 16.62 20.63
C ARG A 10 5.19 16.73 19.82
N GLY A 11 5.05 17.75 18.97
CA GLY A 11 3.89 17.94 18.09
C GLY A 11 3.89 17.08 16.82
N ASN A 12 5.03 16.50 16.46
CA ASN A 12 5.23 15.64 15.28
C ASN A 12 5.41 14.16 15.66
N LEU A 13 5.39 13.83 16.95
CA LEU A 13 5.48 12.47 17.44
C LEU A 13 4.20 11.69 17.06
N LEU A 14 4.36 10.60 16.32
CA LEU A 14 3.31 9.66 15.94
C LEU A 14 3.73 8.22 16.28
N VAL A 15 2.77 7.30 16.20
CA VAL A 15 3.02 5.86 16.25
C VAL A 15 2.72 5.25 14.89
N GLN A 16 3.53 4.28 14.48
CA GLN A 16 3.25 3.36 13.40
C GLN A 16 3.15 1.94 13.94
N LEU A 17 2.13 1.22 13.48
CA LEU A 17 2.00 -0.22 13.68
C LEU A 17 2.59 -0.95 12.48
N GLN A 18 3.39 -1.97 12.73
CA GLN A 18 4.00 -2.79 11.70
C GLN A 18 3.86 -4.27 12.07
N ALA A 19 3.79 -5.14 11.06
CA ALA A 19 3.79 -6.58 11.26
C ALA A 19 5.10 -7.00 11.94
N TRP A 20 5.02 -7.87 12.93
CA TRP A 20 6.15 -8.44 13.64
C TRP A 20 6.16 -9.97 13.45
N PRO A 21 7.19 -10.53 12.80
CA PRO A 21 7.18 -11.93 12.37
C PRO A 21 7.51 -12.95 13.46
N TRP A 22 7.90 -12.53 14.68
CA TRP A 22 8.39 -13.44 15.73
C TRP A 22 7.31 -13.79 16.77
N ASP A 23 7.68 -14.52 17.82
CA ASP A 23 6.78 -14.99 18.89
C ASP A 23 5.79 -13.91 19.35
N ARG A 24 4.50 -14.26 19.27
CA ARG A 24 3.40 -13.34 19.57
C ARG A 24 3.45 -12.91 21.01
N VAL A 25 3.24 -11.61 21.23
CA VAL A 25 3.13 -11.10 22.60
C VAL A 25 1.69 -11.30 23.08
N PRO A 26 1.46 -12.09 24.14
CA PRO A 26 0.12 -12.51 24.55
C PRO A 26 -0.75 -11.36 25.09
N ARG A 27 -0.13 -10.20 25.37
CA ARG A 27 -0.81 -8.97 25.78
C ARG A 27 -0.06 -7.77 25.23
N GLU A 28 -0.74 -6.64 25.16
CA GLU A 28 -0.08 -5.37 24.90
C GLU A 28 1.05 -5.15 25.91
N SER A 29 2.26 -4.96 25.41
CA SER A 29 3.43 -4.65 26.22
C SER A 29 4.08 -3.42 25.64
N LEU A 30 4.33 -2.41 26.48
CA LEU A 30 5.13 -1.23 26.13
C LEU A 30 6.57 -1.34 26.65
N VAL A 31 7.02 -2.58 26.88
CA VAL A 31 8.39 -2.90 27.29
C VAL A 31 9.13 -3.45 26.07
N PRO A 32 10.32 -2.94 25.74
CA PRO A 32 11.14 -3.49 24.66
C PRO A 32 11.48 -4.97 24.93
N PRO A 33 11.62 -5.80 23.89
CA PRO A 33 11.81 -7.23 24.08
C PRO A 33 13.22 -7.51 24.65
N PRO A 34 13.38 -8.52 25.51
CA PRO A 34 14.62 -8.74 26.25
C PRO A 34 15.82 -9.17 25.39
N GLN A 35 15.65 -9.83 24.23
CA GLN A 35 16.77 -10.26 23.37
C GLN A 35 16.37 -10.36 21.88
N GLY A 36 17.23 -9.84 20.98
CA GLY A 36 17.38 -10.38 19.62
C GLY A 36 16.94 -9.52 18.42
N GLY A 37 16.02 -8.56 18.56
CA GLY A 37 15.57 -7.75 17.42
C GLY A 37 16.49 -6.55 17.17
N THR A 38 17.04 -6.42 15.97
CA THR A 38 18.03 -5.41 15.54
C THR A 38 17.58 -3.95 15.56
N GLU A 39 16.43 -3.60 16.12
CA GLU A 39 15.98 -2.21 16.20
C GLU A 39 15.62 -1.87 17.65
N ALA A 40 16.53 -1.14 18.30
CA ALA A 40 16.39 -0.47 19.60
C ALA A 40 15.33 0.67 19.55
N VAL A 41 14.24 0.43 18.84
CA VAL A 41 13.23 1.39 18.37
C VAL A 41 11.82 0.84 18.54
N ALA A 42 11.64 -0.47 18.67
CA ALA A 42 10.34 -1.01 19.05
C ALA A 42 10.05 -0.64 20.52
N TYR A 43 8.97 0.11 20.76
CA TYR A 43 8.57 0.56 22.10
C TYR A 43 7.47 -0.30 22.70
N GLY A 44 6.85 -1.17 21.91
CA GLY A 44 5.88 -2.10 22.39
C GLY A 44 5.37 -3.05 21.32
N PHE A 45 4.52 -3.97 21.75
CA PHE A 45 3.92 -4.99 20.91
C PHE A 45 2.45 -5.16 21.24
N LEU A 46 1.69 -5.57 20.25
CA LEU A 46 0.30 -5.98 20.39
C LEU A 46 0.05 -7.21 19.52
N GLY A 47 0.07 -8.40 20.13
CA GLY A 47 -0.04 -9.66 19.40
C GLY A 47 1.14 -9.87 18.46
N ASP A 48 0.87 -9.86 17.16
CA ASP A 48 1.84 -9.97 16.07
C ASP A 48 2.20 -8.60 15.43
N MET A 49 1.92 -7.50 16.12
CA MET A 49 2.29 -6.16 15.67
C MET A 49 3.30 -5.52 16.61
N GLN A 50 4.23 -4.74 16.05
CA GLN A 50 5.13 -3.86 16.80
C GLN A 50 4.65 -2.40 16.71
N LEU A 51 4.80 -1.68 17.83
CA LEU A 51 4.54 -0.25 17.95
C LEU A 51 5.88 0.49 17.85
N ARG A 52 5.99 1.37 16.84
CA ARG A 52 7.16 2.21 16.61
C ARG A 52 6.79 3.68 16.70
N PHE A 53 7.52 4.45 17.51
CA PHE A 53 7.39 5.91 17.50
C PHE A 53 8.17 6.50 16.31
N VAL A 54 7.58 7.48 15.66
CA VAL A 54 8.19 8.22 14.55
C VAL A 54 7.95 9.73 14.71
N PHE A 55 8.88 10.55 14.25
CA PHE A 55 8.66 11.97 13.99
C PHE A 55 8.23 12.13 12.54
N ASP A 56 7.00 12.59 12.34
CA ASP A 56 6.42 12.83 11.03
C ASP A 56 6.45 14.34 10.73
N GLU A 57 7.45 14.74 9.96
CA GLU A 57 7.66 16.14 9.60
C GLU A 57 7.08 16.45 8.20
N PRO A 58 6.31 17.54 8.06
CA PRO A 58 5.81 17.95 6.76
C PRO A 58 6.95 18.13 5.73
N GLY A 59 6.84 17.45 4.59
CA GLY A 59 7.82 17.54 3.50
C GLY A 59 8.96 16.53 3.56
N VAL A 60 9.02 15.68 4.59
CA VAL A 60 9.98 14.57 4.68
C VAL A 60 9.31 13.29 4.18
N ALA A 61 9.93 12.62 3.21
CA ALA A 61 9.34 11.44 2.57
C ALA A 61 9.33 10.18 3.46
N THR A 62 10.20 10.12 4.47
CA THR A 62 10.30 8.97 5.38
C THR A 62 10.36 9.47 6.82
N PRO A 63 9.36 9.13 7.66
CA PRO A 63 9.33 9.56 9.05
C PRO A 63 10.60 9.13 9.80
N ALA A 64 11.14 10.05 10.59
CA ALA A 64 12.35 9.76 11.37
C ALA A 64 11.98 8.87 12.55
N VAL A 65 12.74 7.80 12.69
CA VAL A 65 12.46 6.76 13.67
C VAL A 65 12.95 7.21 15.06
N VAL A 66 12.06 7.22 16.06
CA VAL A 66 12.35 7.75 17.42
C VAL A 66 13.19 6.76 18.22
N ARG A 67 14.23 7.24 18.88
CA ARG A 67 15.14 6.44 19.71
C ARG A 67 14.87 6.67 21.21
N PRO A 68 15.27 5.75 22.11
CA PRO A 68 15.04 5.93 23.54
C PRO A 68 15.57 7.26 24.10
N GLN A 69 16.71 7.73 23.59
CA GLN A 69 17.28 9.05 23.91
C GLN A 69 16.38 10.23 23.52
N ASP A 70 15.59 10.10 22.45
CA ASP A 70 14.66 11.14 22.02
C ASP A 70 13.49 11.25 22.99
N LEU A 71 12.95 10.12 23.47
CA LEU A 71 11.92 10.16 24.50
C LEU A 71 12.44 10.75 25.81
N LEU A 72 13.67 10.42 26.21
CA LEU A 72 14.31 11.04 27.38
C LEU A 72 14.47 12.55 27.21
N ARG A 73 14.93 12.99 26.03
CA ARG A 73 15.09 14.41 25.68
C ARG A 73 13.74 15.15 25.64
N LEU A 74 12.69 14.46 25.21
CA LEU A 74 11.32 14.97 25.26
C LEU A 74 10.66 14.76 26.62
N GLU A 75 11.34 14.22 27.62
CA GLU A 75 10.82 13.95 28.97
C GLU A 75 9.53 13.11 28.97
N LEU A 76 9.41 12.16 28.02
CA LEU A 76 8.25 11.31 27.87
C LEU A 76 8.57 9.86 28.27
N GLN A 77 7.77 9.31 29.16
CA GLN A 77 7.72 7.86 29.39
C GLN A 77 6.91 7.17 28.28
N PRO A 78 7.13 5.88 27.96
CA PRO A 78 6.44 5.22 26.84
C PRO A 78 4.90 5.34 26.87
N PRO A 79 4.20 5.17 28.01
CA PRO A 79 2.75 5.37 28.05
C PRO A 79 2.32 6.81 27.74
N GLN A 80 3.11 7.80 28.18
CA GLN A 80 2.87 9.21 27.90
C GLN A 80 3.13 9.52 26.42
N ALA A 81 4.19 8.93 25.84
CA ALA A 81 4.50 9.04 24.42
C ALA A 81 3.36 8.47 23.54
N VAL A 82 2.77 7.33 23.92
CA VAL A 82 1.56 6.80 23.24
C VAL A 82 0.41 7.80 23.32
N ALA A 83 0.12 8.34 24.52
CA ALA A 83 -0.96 9.31 24.69
C ALA A 83 -0.74 10.58 23.84
N HIS A 84 0.49 11.11 23.81
CA HIS A 84 0.86 12.23 22.96
C HIS A 84 0.73 11.91 21.47
N ALA A 85 1.21 10.75 21.04
CA ALA A 85 1.11 10.30 19.65
C ALA A 85 -0.35 10.16 19.19
N VAL A 86 -1.22 9.60 20.04
CA VAL A 86 -2.67 9.50 19.77
C VAL A 86 -3.31 10.88 19.68
N ALA A 87 -2.94 11.81 20.56
CA ALA A 87 -3.44 13.18 20.52
C ALA A 87 -3.01 13.93 19.24
N ASN A 88 -1.75 13.77 18.84
CA ASN A 88 -1.22 14.34 17.60
C ASN A 88 -1.91 13.76 16.37
N PHE A 89 -2.04 12.44 16.32
CA PHE A 89 -2.75 11.74 15.27
C PHE A 89 -4.20 12.20 15.15
N ARG A 90 -4.96 12.31 16.25
CA ARG A 90 -6.35 12.80 16.25
C ARG A 90 -6.47 14.19 15.64
N ARG A 91 -5.51 15.07 15.93
CA ARG A 91 -5.45 16.43 15.36
C ARG A 91 -5.22 16.39 13.85
N LEU A 92 -4.42 15.44 13.34
CA LEU A 92 -4.10 15.29 11.92
C LEU A 92 -5.19 14.56 11.13
N ALA A 93 -5.68 13.44 11.64
CA ALA A 93 -6.61 12.55 10.93
C ALA A 93 -8.08 12.94 11.07
N GLY A 94 -8.40 13.85 12.00
CA GLY A 94 -9.77 14.21 12.34
C GLY A 94 -10.51 13.10 13.09
N PRO A 95 -11.83 13.23 13.28
CA PRO A 95 -12.63 12.20 13.96
C PRO A 95 -12.70 10.91 13.12
N PRO A 96 -12.74 9.72 13.76
CA PRO A 96 -12.88 8.48 13.03
C PRO A 96 -14.28 8.37 12.44
N GLN A 97 -14.37 7.87 11.20
CA GLN A 97 -15.64 7.52 10.58
C GLN A 97 -15.91 6.03 10.78
N VAL A 98 -17.04 5.72 11.42
CA VAL A 98 -17.53 4.36 11.58
C VAL A 98 -18.58 4.11 10.50
N ALA A 99 -18.33 3.15 9.61
CA ALA A 99 -19.28 2.73 8.60
C ALA A 99 -19.66 1.26 8.80
N SER A 100 -20.95 0.94 8.70
CA SER A 100 -21.41 -0.46 8.69
C SER A 100 -21.09 -1.09 7.34
N LEU A 101 -20.44 -2.25 7.36
CA LEU A 101 -20.19 -3.10 6.19
C LEU A 101 -21.29 -4.16 5.99
N GLY A 102 -22.29 -4.19 6.87
CA GLY A 102 -23.33 -5.23 6.92
C GLY A 102 -22.95 -6.38 7.86
N ASN A 103 -23.94 -7.22 8.20
CA ASN A 103 -23.77 -8.41 9.05
C ASN A 103 -23.06 -8.12 10.39
N GLY A 104 -23.36 -6.96 11.00
CA GLY A 104 -22.78 -6.54 12.29
C GLY A 104 -21.30 -6.14 12.24
N VAL A 105 -20.67 -6.14 11.06
CA VAL A 105 -19.28 -5.70 10.86
C VAL A 105 -19.22 -4.20 10.62
N TYR A 106 -18.39 -3.53 11.41
CA TYR A 106 -18.11 -2.11 11.27
C TYR A 106 -16.69 -1.93 10.73
N SER A 107 -16.50 -0.96 9.85
CA SER A 107 -15.20 -0.46 9.44
C SER A 107 -14.92 0.88 10.10
N LEU A 108 -13.69 1.06 10.55
CA LEU A 108 -13.17 2.33 11.02
C LEU A 108 -12.23 2.90 9.97
N ARG A 109 -12.50 4.13 9.50
CA ARG A 109 -11.65 4.84 8.54
C ARG A 109 -11.38 6.26 9.03
N GLY A 110 -10.11 6.65 9.01
CA GLY A 110 -9.69 8.05 9.12
C GLY A 110 -9.63 8.72 7.75
N GLN A 111 -9.23 9.99 7.74
CA GLN A 111 -8.99 10.74 6.50
C GLN A 111 -7.76 10.22 5.73
N HIS A 112 -6.81 9.61 6.44
CA HIS A 112 -5.53 9.14 5.91
C HIS A 112 -5.30 7.66 6.26
N ARG A 113 -5.24 6.81 5.24
CA ARG A 113 -5.18 5.34 5.37
C ARG A 113 -3.96 4.83 6.15
N ASP A 114 -2.85 5.55 6.09
CA ASP A 114 -1.59 5.15 6.73
C ASP A 114 -1.67 5.23 8.26
N TYR A 115 -2.60 6.02 8.81
CA TYR A 115 -2.80 6.15 10.24
C TYR A 115 -4.03 5.40 10.76
N ASP A 116 -4.79 4.70 9.89
CA ASP A 116 -5.94 3.90 10.34
C ASP A 116 -5.57 2.87 11.43
N PRO A 117 -4.41 2.19 11.37
CA PRO A 117 -3.93 1.36 12.47
C PRO A 117 -3.85 2.08 13.82
N CYS A 118 -3.50 3.37 13.83
CA CYS A 118 -3.29 4.16 15.05
C CYS A 118 -4.58 4.33 15.86
N TRP A 119 -5.74 4.21 15.23
CA TRP A 119 -7.02 4.19 15.95
C TRP A 119 -7.12 3.05 16.95
N LEU A 120 -6.40 1.94 16.75
CA LEU A 120 -6.33 0.85 17.73
C LEU A 120 -5.80 1.34 19.09
N LEU A 121 -4.96 2.37 19.10
CA LEU A 121 -4.35 2.93 20.32
C LEU A 121 -5.24 3.97 21.01
N ASP A 122 -6.32 4.43 20.36
CA ASP A 122 -7.25 5.40 20.93
C ASP A 122 -8.19 4.76 21.94
N ARG A 123 -7.72 4.67 23.19
CA ARG A 123 -8.49 4.10 24.30
C ARG A 123 -9.83 4.79 24.51
N THR A 124 -9.90 6.11 24.34
CA THR A 124 -11.13 6.86 24.56
C THR A 124 -12.21 6.43 23.56
N PHE A 125 -11.84 6.26 22.28
CA PHE A 125 -12.75 5.73 21.27
C PHE A 125 -13.25 4.32 21.63
N TRP A 126 -12.34 3.39 21.94
CA TRP A 126 -12.72 2.00 22.21
C TRP A 126 -13.51 1.82 23.51
N ARG A 127 -13.24 2.63 24.54
CA ARG A 127 -14.07 2.66 25.76
C ARG A 127 -15.49 3.13 25.48
N ALA A 128 -15.66 4.12 24.59
CA ALA A 128 -16.98 4.58 24.17
C ALA A 128 -17.74 3.50 23.38
N GLN A 129 -17.04 2.68 22.59
CA GLN A 129 -17.66 1.53 21.93
C GLN A 129 -17.97 0.40 22.93
N LEU A 130 -17.08 0.12 23.89
CA LEU A 130 -17.30 -0.90 24.92
C LEU A 130 -18.52 -0.57 25.80
N ALA A 131 -18.78 0.71 26.07
CA ALA A 131 -20.00 1.14 26.76
C ALA A 131 -21.29 0.80 25.99
N LYS A 132 -21.23 0.74 24.65
CA LYS A 132 -22.35 0.31 23.80
C LYS A 132 -22.44 -1.22 23.69
N PHE A 133 -21.31 -1.89 23.80
CA PHE A 133 -21.16 -3.34 23.61
C PHE A 133 -20.43 -3.95 24.82
N PRO A 134 -21.11 -4.09 25.98
CA PRO A 134 -20.47 -4.43 27.24
C PRO A 134 -19.84 -5.83 27.29
N GLN A 135 -20.23 -6.73 26.37
CA GLN A 135 -19.66 -8.08 26.26
C GLN A 135 -18.22 -8.06 25.71
N GLY A 136 -17.76 -6.92 25.17
CA GLY A 136 -16.45 -6.75 24.56
C GLY A 136 -16.56 -6.38 23.08
N LEU A 137 -15.41 -6.10 22.49
CA LEU A 137 -15.27 -5.84 21.06
C LEU A 137 -14.21 -6.75 20.48
N LEU A 138 -14.43 -7.21 19.27
CA LEU A 138 -13.43 -7.92 18.47
C LEU A 138 -13.05 -7.04 17.30
N ALA A 139 -11.76 -6.87 17.07
CA ALA A 139 -11.23 -6.07 15.97
C ALA A 139 -10.18 -6.85 15.18
N ALA A 140 -10.14 -6.63 13.87
CA ALA A 140 -9.15 -7.20 12.98
C ALA A 140 -8.52 -6.09 12.14
N LEU A 141 -7.22 -6.20 11.93
CA LEU A 141 -6.42 -5.24 11.16
C LEU A 141 -5.56 -6.00 10.12
N PRO A 142 -6.19 -6.69 9.15
CA PRO A 142 -5.49 -7.57 8.23
C PRO A 142 -4.49 -6.84 7.32
N ARG A 143 -4.76 -5.57 6.98
CA ARG A 143 -3.91 -4.73 6.14
C ARG A 143 -4.03 -3.26 6.51
N ARG A 144 -3.05 -2.45 6.13
CA ARG A 144 -3.10 -0.98 6.29
C ARG A 144 -4.35 -0.41 5.63
N GLY A 145 -5.00 0.54 6.32
CA GLY A 145 -6.23 1.18 5.87
C GLY A 145 -7.52 0.37 6.06
N MET A 146 -7.47 -0.80 6.71
CA MET A 146 -8.64 -1.66 6.95
C MET A 146 -8.68 -2.13 8.40
N LEU A 147 -9.28 -1.31 9.26
CA LEU A 147 -9.65 -1.68 10.63
C LEU A 147 -11.12 -2.03 10.66
N MET A 148 -11.42 -3.26 11.04
CA MET A 148 -12.78 -3.76 11.17
C MET A 148 -13.03 -4.20 12.61
N PHE A 149 -14.25 -4.04 13.09
CA PHE A 149 -14.63 -4.53 14.41
C PHE A 149 -16.09 -4.98 14.47
N VAL A 150 -16.39 -5.84 15.43
CA VAL A 150 -17.73 -6.35 15.77
C VAL A 150 -17.93 -6.33 17.28
N PRO A 151 -19.17 -6.25 17.78
CA PRO A 151 -19.48 -6.60 19.16
C PRO A 151 -19.11 -8.05 19.43
N ALA A 152 -18.50 -8.31 20.59
CA ALA A 152 -18.28 -9.69 21.03
C ALA A 152 -19.61 -10.30 21.50
N GLY A 153 -19.75 -11.62 21.32
CA GLY A 153 -20.92 -12.40 21.78
C GLY A 153 -21.97 -12.69 20.71
N ASP A 154 -21.78 -12.22 19.47
CA ASP A 154 -22.61 -12.61 18.31
C ASP A 154 -21.81 -13.49 17.33
N PRO A 155 -21.98 -14.83 17.37
CA PRO A 155 -21.23 -15.75 16.53
C PRO A 155 -21.35 -15.48 15.02
N ALA A 156 -22.47 -14.90 14.56
CA ALA A 156 -22.67 -14.61 13.15
C ALA A 156 -21.76 -13.46 12.69
N SER A 157 -21.75 -12.36 13.44
CA SER A 157 -20.88 -11.21 13.20
C SER A 157 -19.40 -11.56 13.37
N GLU A 158 -19.07 -12.34 14.41
CA GLU A 158 -17.69 -12.82 14.65
C GLU A 158 -17.17 -13.69 13.51
N GLY A 159 -17.99 -14.62 13.05
CA GLY A 159 -17.68 -15.46 11.89
C GLY A 159 -17.49 -14.63 10.62
N GLU A 160 -18.31 -13.59 10.42
CA GLU A 160 -18.16 -12.69 9.27
C GLU A 160 -16.88 -11.84 9.35
N LEU A 161 -16.55 -11.28 10.52
CA LEU A 161 -15.29 -10.58 10.74
C LEU A 161 -14.10 -11.47 10.39
N SER A 162 -14.09 -12.71 10.90
CA SER A 162 -13.02 -13.67 10.64
C SER A 162 -12.90 -14.01 9.14
N ARG A 163 -14.02 -14.27 8.46
CA ARG A 163 -14.03 -14.53 7.01
C ARG A 163 -13.51 -13.35 6.21
N GLN A 164 -14.00 -12.14 6.48
CA GLN A 164 -13.58 -10.94 5.75
C GLN A 164 -12.10 -10.62 6.01
N ALA A 165 -11.66 -10.69 7.27
CA ALA A 165 -10.29 -10.41 7.64
C ALA A 165 -9.32 -11.43 7.03
N THR A 166 -9.68 -12.72 7.02
CA THR A 166 -8.89 -13.78 6.37
C THR A 166 -8.73 -13.52 4.86
N ARG A 167 -9.83 -13.18 4.17
CA ARG A 167 -9.80 -12.83 2.74
C ARG A 167 -8.94 -11.59 2.45
N LEU A 168 -9.04 -10.56 3.30
CA LEU A 168 -8.25 -9.35 3.13
C LEU A 168 -6.77 -9.59 3.37
N LEU A 169 -6.43 -10.40 4.38
CA LEU A 169 -5.05 -10.76 4.70
C LEU A 169 -4.41 -11.57 3.57
N ALA A 170 -5.14 -12.54 3.01
CA ALA A 170 -4.68 -13.35 1.88
C ALA A 170 -4.31 -12.51 0.65
N ASN A 171 -4.98 -11.37 0.45
CA ASN A 171 -4.78 -10.48 -0.69
C ASN A 171 -3.96 -9.22 -0.33
N ALA A 172 -3.35 -9.19 0.86
CA ALA A 172 -2.71 -7.97 1.36
C ALA A 172 -1.31 -7.71 0.78
N GLY A 173 -0.57 -8.76 0.39
CA GLY A 173 0.84 -8.66 -0.04
C GLY A 173 1.66 -7.88 0.99
N ASP A 174 2.49 -6.94 0.53
CA ASP A 174 3.32 -6.07 1.38
C ASP A 174 2.52 -5.14 2.32
N ALA A 175 1.22 -4.98 2.10
CA ALA A 175 0.35 -4.20 2.97
C ALA A 175 -0.21 -5.00 4.16
N ALA A 176 0.12 -6.30 4.26
CA ALA A 176 -0.28 -7.16 5.38
C ALA A 176 0.21 -6.58 6.70
N LEU A 177 -0.65 -6.63 7.73
CA LEU A 177 -0.35 -5.99 9.01
C LEU A 177 -0.49 -6.93 10.21
N SER A 178 -1.63 -7.60 10.36
CA SER A 178 -1.84 -8.56 11.44
C SER A 178 -2.65 -9.77 10.98
N ALA A 179 -2.23 -10.95 11.41
CA ALA A 179 -2.95 -12.21 11.28
C ALA A 179 -3.79 -12.52 12.53
N CYS A 180 -4.02 -11.54 13.41
CA CYS A 180 -4.77 -11.73 14.65
C CYS A 180 -6.11 -10.99 14.63
N ILE A 181 -7.11 -11.59 15.26
CA ILE A 181 -8.28 -10.91 15.80
C ILE A 181 -7.95 -10.56 17.25
N TYR A 182 -8.17 -9.29 17.61
CA TYR A 182 -7.93 -8.76 18.93
C TYR A 182 -9.23 -8.55 19.66
N ARG A 183 -9.26 -8.83 20.96
CA ARG A 183 -10.36 -8.46 21.85
C ARG A 183 -10.00 -7.23 22.66
N PHE A 184 -10.94 -6.31 22.74
CA PHE A 184 -10.90 -5.17 23.65
C PHE A 184 -11.92 -5.36 24.77
N ASP A 185 -11.44 -5.26 26.00
CA ASP A 185 -12.25 -5.35 27.22
C ASP A 185 -11.80 -4.33 28.28
N GLU A 186 -12.16 -4.58 29.54
CA GLU A 186 -11.78 -3.73 30.66
C GLU A 186 -10.26 -3.57 30.84
N LYS A 187 -9.47 -4.59 30.46
CA LYS A 187 -8.02 -4.65 30.60
C LYS A 187 -7.29 -4.13 29.37
N GLY A 188 -8.00 -3.87 28.27
CA GLY A 188 -7.46 -3.34 27.04
C GLY A 188 -7.37 -4.40 25.94
N TRP A 189 -6.37 -4.28 25.06
CA TRP A 189 -6.24 -5.17 23.91
C TRP A 189 -5.49 -6.44 24.28
N HIS A 190 -5.99 -7.56 23.81
CA HIS A 190 -5.31 -8.84 23.84
C HIS A 190 -5.66 -9.67 22.60
N PRO A 191 -4.74 -10.52 22.10
CA PRO A 191 -5.05 -11.47 21.03
C PRO A 191 -6.20 -12.38 21.44
N HIS A 192 -7.15 -12.59 20.53
CA HIS A 192 -8.33 -13.43 20.75
C HIS A 192 -8.32 -14.69 19.90
N ALA A 193 -8.09 -14.53 18.60
CA ALA A 193 -8.04 -15.63 17.65
C ALA A 193 -7.01 -15.33 16.56
N GLU A 194 -6.47 -16.38 15.98
CA GLU A 194 -5.65 -16.29 14.78
C GLU A 194 -6.54 -16.38 13.54
N LEU A 195 -6.35 -15.46 12.61
CA LEU A 195 -6.88 -15.59 11.27
C LEU A 195 -6.14 -16.75 10.63
N ALA A 196 -6.89 -17.67 10.03
CA ALA A 196 -6.29 -18.75 9.27
C ALA A 196 -5.39 -18.12 8.21
N ARG A 197 -4.07 -18.17 8.42
CA ARG A 197 -3.13 -17.90 7.35
C ARG A 197 -3.52 -18.91 6.27
N PRO A 198 -3.84 -18.47 5.04
CA PRO A 198 -4.17 -19.41 3.99
C PRO A 198 -3.08 -20.47 4.03
N ALA A 199 -3.47 -21.75 4.11
CA ALA A 199 -2.52 -22.83 3.86
C ALA A 199 -1.76 -22.39 2.61
N ALA A 200 -0.43 -22.33 2.68
CA ALA A 200 0.37 -22.09 1.48
C ALA A 200 -0.29 -22.96 0.40
N PRO A 201 -0.81 -22.34 -0.67
CA PRO A 201 -1.69 -23.06 -1.59
C PRO A 201 -1.01 -24.39 -1.90
N PRO A 202 -1.73 -25.54 -1.81
CA PRO A 202 -1.13 -26.84 -2.14
C PRO A 202 -0.38 -26.63 -3.44
N PRO A 203 0.91 -27.06 -3.55
CA PRO A 203 1.80 -26.65 -4.62
C PRO A 203 1.00 -26.73 -5.90
N ARG A 204 0.63 -25.54 -6.40
CA ARG A 204 -0.19 -25.47 -7.58
C ARG A 204 0.74 -26.00 -8.64
N ALA A 205 0.37 -27.13 -9.23
CA ALA A 205 0.81 -27.39 -10.58
C ALA A 205 0.42 -26.13 -11.35
N ASP A 206 1.42 -25.30 -11.64
CA ASP A 206 1.33 -24.00 -12.28
C ASP A 206 0.77 -22.86 -11.38
N ASP A 207 1.65 -22.21 -10.61
CA ASP A 207 1.56 -20.78 -10.22
C ASP A 207 2.90 -20.35 -9.57
N ASP A 208 3.90 -20.16 -10.42
CA ASP A 208 5.23 -19.61 -10.13
C ASP A 208 5.24 -18.08 -10.32
N ASP A 209 5.09 -17.27 -9.26
CA ASP A 209 5.16 -15.80 -9.43
C ASP A 209 5.83 -14.99 -8.29
N ASP A 210 6.53 -15.57 -7.31
CA ASP A 210 7.25 -14.73 -6.29
C ASP A 210 8.54 -15.32 -5.68
N ALA A 211 9.24 -16.19 -6.42
CA ALA A 211 10.70 -16.23 -6.36
C ALA A 211 11.22 -15.62 -7.68
N PRO A 212 12.36 -14.92 -7.72
CA PRO A 212 12.99 -14.52 -8.98
C PRO A 212 13.38 -15.78 -9.77
N GLN A 213 12.43 -16.30 -10.54
CA GLN A 213 12.69 -17.32 -11.53
C GLN A 213 13.34 -16.63 -12.72
N PRO A 214 14.48 -17.14 -13.23
CA PRO A 214 15.20 -16.54 -14.35
C PRO A 214 14.37 -16.37 -15.63
N GLY A 215 13.14 -16.92 -15.72
CA GLY A 215 12.21 -16.74 -16.85
C GLY A 215 11.05 -15.75 -16.63
N ALA A 216 10.70 -15.37 -15.38
CA ALA A 216 9.56 -14.46 -15.12
C ALA A 216 9.95 -12.99 -15.39
N GLU A 217 11.18 -12.61 -15.06
CA GLU A 217 11.76 -11.33 -15.50
C GLU A 217 11.86 -11.28 -17.01
N GLU A 218 12.28 -12.37 -17.68
CA GLU A 218 12.31 -12.45 -19.15
C GLU A 218 10.91 -12.27 -19.76
N ALA A 219 9.87 -12.89 -19.20
CA ALA A 219 8.50 -12.74 -19.69
C ALA A 219 7.92 -11.33 -19.49
N ASP A 220 8.23 -10.66 -18.37
CA ASP A 220 7.81 -9.27 -18.13
C ASP A 220 8.61 -8.27 -18.98
N LEU A 221 9.90 -8.52 -19.18
CA LEU A 221 10.75 -7.80 -20.12
C LEU A 221 10.28 -8.02 -21.56
N GLU A 222 9.80 -9.22 -21.91
CA GLU A 222 9.23 -9.51 -23.23
C GLU A 222 7.91 -8.76 -23.44
N LYS A 223 7.04 -8.67 -22.41
CA LYS A 223 5.84 -7.84 -22.44
C LYS A 223 6.18 -6.36 -22.62
N ALA A 224 7.21 -5.87 -21.93
CA ALA A 224 7.70 -4.50 -22.06
C ALA A 224 8.30 -4.24 -23.47
N ALA A 225 9.08 -5.18 -23.99
CA ALA A 225 9.65 -5.10 -25.34
C ALA A 225 8.58 -5.13 -26.43
N ARG A 226 7.55 -5.99 -26.31
CA ARG A 226 6.39 -5.99 -27.22
C ARG A 226 5.60 -4.68 -27.13
N GLY A 227 5.38 -4.14 -25.93
CA GLY A 227 4.76 -2.83 -25.73
C GLY A 227 5.54 -1.69 -26.39
N GLN A 228 6.87 -1.71 -26.27
CA GLN A 228 7.74 -0.74 -26.93
C GLN A 228 7.68 -0.83 -28.46
N ARG A 229 7.68 -2.05 -29.04
CA ARG A 229 7.52 -2.23 -30.49
C ARG A 229 6.18 -1.73 -31.00
N MET A 230 5.08 -2.01 -30.28
CA MET A 230 3.75 -1.49 -30.63
C MET A 230 3.74 0.04 -30.70
N LEU A 231 4.40 0.70 -29.74
CA LEU A 231 4.55 2.16 -29.74
C LEU A 231 5.35 2.68 -30.93
N VAL A 232 6.50 2.06 -31.25
CA VAL A 232 7.32 2.46 -32.41
C VAL A 232 6.52 2.32 -33.72
N PHE A 233 5.78 1.22 -33.89
CA PHE A 233 4.94 1.03 -35.07
C PHE A 233 3.78 2.03 -35.15
N SER A 234 3.21 2.44 -34.02
CA SER A 234 2.14 3.45 -34.02
C SER A 234 2.64 4.83 -34.48
N ILE A 235 3.89 5.19 -34.15
CA ILE A 235 4.51 6.44 -34.59
C ILE A 235 4.80 6.39 -36.10
N LEU A 236 5.41 5.30 -36.58
CA LEU A 236 5.65 5.10 -38.01
C LEU A 236 4.35 5.10 -38.81
N GLY A 237 3.32 4.44 -38.29
CA GLY A 237 1.98 4.45 -38.89
C GLY A 237 1.39 5.85 -38.97
N GLY A 238 1.59 6.69 -37.96
CA GLY A 238 1.19 8.10 -37.98
C GLY A 238 1.89 8.91 -39.08
N PHE A 239 3.19 8.72 -39.28
CA PHE A 239 3.92 9.38 -40.38
C PHE A 239 3.46 8.91 -41.76
N VAL A 240 3.20 7.61 -41.93
CA VAL A 240 2.66 7.06 -43.19
C VAL A 240 1.26 7.60 -43.45
N LEU A 241 0.42 7.69 -42.41
CA LEU A 241 -0.93 8.23 -42.52
C LEU A 241 -0.89 9.70 -42.96
N ASN A 242 -0.06 10.52 -42.32
CA ASN A 242 0.14 11.92 -42.72
C ASN A 242 0.67 12.01 -44.16
N ALA A 243 1.64 11.18 -44.55
CA ALA A 243 2.18 11.18 -45.92
C ALA A 243 1.12 10.76 -46.96
N LEU A 244 0.22 9.83 -46.63
CA LEU A 244 -0.90 9.45 -47.47
C LEU A 244 -1.93 10.57 -47.60
N GLU A 245 -2.20 11.30 -46.52
CA GLU A 245 -3.11 12.45 -46.50
C GLU A 245 -2.57 13.61 -47.37
N TYR A 246 -1.25 13.83 -47.38
CA TYR A 246 -0.62 14.87 -48.21
C TYR A 246 -0.27 14.42 -49.63
N GLY A 247 -0.06 13.12 -49.87
CA GLY A 247 0.51 12.61 -51.12
C GLY A 247 -0.45 11.84 -52.02
N ALA A 248 -1.60 11.39 -51.51
CA ALA A 248 -2.56 10.59 -52.26
C ALA A 248 -4.00 11.08 -52.04
N ASN A 249 -4.83 10.95 -53.07
CA ASN A 249 -6.25 11.36 -53.03
C ASN A 249 -7.10 10.27 -52.33
N VAL A 250 -6.75 9.96 -51.08
CA VAL A 250 -7.34 8.88 -50.29
C VAL A 250 -8.68 9.35 -49.71
N SER A 251 -9.66 8.45 -49.64
CA SER A 251 -10.96 8.76 -49.02
C SER A 251 -10.79 9.23 -47.57
N PRO A 252 -11.38 10.39 -47.18
CA PRO A 252 -11.30 10.90 -45.81
C PRO A 252 -11.84 9.92 -44.77
N VAL A 253 -12.84 9.10 -45.13
CA VAL A 253 -13.41 8.08 -44.25
C VAL A 253 -12.39 6.98 -43.95
N LEU A 254 -11.58 6.60 -44.94
CA LEU A 254 -10.52 5.61 -44.77
C LEU A 254 -9.42 6.14 -43.84
N VAL A 255 -9.01 7.40 -44.02
CA VAL A 255 -8.01 8.06 -43.16
C VAL A 255 -8.49 8.11 -41.72
N LEU A 256 -9.76 8.48 -41.49
CA LEU A 256 -10.36 8.50 -40.15
C LEU A 256 -10.43 7.10 -39.51
N ALA A 257 -10.82 6.07 -40.26
CA ALA A 257 -10.87 4.71 -39.75
C ALA A 257 -9.48 4.21 -39.34
N LEU A 258 -8.47 4.50 -40.14
CA LEU A 258 -7.09 4.09 -39.90
C LEU A 258 -6.44 4.86 -38.74
N SER A 259 -6.75 6.16 -38.59
CA SER A 259 -6.29 6.97 -37.45
C SER A 259 -6.89 6.48 -36.13
N LEU A 260 -8.17 6.09 -36.13
CA LEU A 260 -8.83 5.51 -34.96
C LEU A 260 -8.19 4.17 -34.58
N ALA A 261 -7.94 3.30 -35.56
CA ALA A 261 -7.28 2.01 -35.33
C ALA A 261 -5.86 2.19 -34.75
N LEU A 262 -5.07 3.13 -35.29
CA LEU A 262 -3.75 3.50 -34.78
C LEU A 262 -3.80 4.03 -33.33
N THR A 263 -4.84 4.79 -33.00
CA THR A 263 -5.04 5.34 -31.65
C THR A 263 -5.35 4.25 -30.64
N VAL A 264 -6.24 3.31 -30.97
CA VAL A 264 -6.52 2.14 -30.12
C VAL A 264 -5.26 1.29 -29.95
N TYR A 265 -4.53 1.07 -31.05
CA TYR A 265 -3.30 0.29 -31.03
C TYR A 265 -2.21 0.92 -30.14
N SER A 266 -2.04 2.24 -30.17
CA SER A 266 -1.08 2.95 -29.31
C SER A 266 -1.48 2.86 -27.83
N LEU A 267 -2.78 2.95 -27.52
CA LEU A 267 -3.30 2.84 -26.16
C LEU A 267 -3.04 1.44 -25.56
N LEU A 268 -3.25 0.39 -26.35
CA LEU A 268 -2.91 -0.99 -25.96
C LEU A 268 -1.39 -1.14 -25.73
N GLY A 269 -0.56 -0.50 -26.55
CA GLY A 269 0.89 -0.44 -26.37
C GLY A 269 1.30 0.17 -25.03
N VAL A 270 0.70 1.30 -24.64
CA VAL A 270 0.95 1.96 -23.35
C VAL A 270 0.53 1.08 -22.17
N LEU A 271 -0.64 0.45 -22.25
CA LEU A 271 -1.12 -0.47 -21.20
C LEU A 271 -0.19 -1.66 -21.00
N ARG A 272 0.29 -2.23 -22.11
CA ARG A 272 1.20 -3.38 -22.09
C ARG A 272 2.58 -2.99 -21.56
N LEU A 273 3.10 -1.84 -21.97
CA LEU A 273 4.36 -1.28 -21.47
C LEU A 273 4.30 -0.96 -19.97
N ALA A 274 3.23 -0.30 -19.52
CA ALA A 274 3.05 0.06 -18.11
C ALA A 274 2.82 -1.19 -17.21
N SER A 275 2.27 -2.26 -17.78
CA SER A 275 2.13 -3.54 -17.09
C SER A 275 3.44 -4.31 -16.98
N GLY A 276 4.29 -4.30 -18.02
CA GLY A 276 5.63 -4.88 -17.96
C GLY A 276 6.57 -4.15 -16.98
N LEU A 277 6.34 -2.85 -16.72
CA LEU A 277 7.11 -2.06 -15.75
C LEU A 277 6.63 -2.17 -14.30
N ARG A 278 5.74 -3.13 -13.98
CA ARG A 278 5.19 -3.40 -12.63
C ARG A 278 4.67 -2.15 -11.89
N ARG A 279 4.16 -1.14 -12.62
CA ARG A 279 3.65 0.09 -12.01
C ARG A 279 2.31 -0.13 -11.31
N SER A 280 2.08 0.63 -10.24
CA SER A 280 0.81 0.63 -9.50
C SER A 280 -0.38 1.00 -10.38
N VAL A 281 -1.58 0.50 -10.04
CA VAL A 281 -2.81 0.75 -10.80
C VAL A 281 -3.07 2.24 -10.99
N GLY A 282 -2.81 3.06 -9.96
CA GLY A 282 -2.92 4.52 -10.05
C GLY A 282 -1.98 5.13 -11.08
N ALA A 283 -0.74 4.64 -11.19
CA ALA A 283 0.22 5.12 -12.20
C ALA A 283 -0.18 4.68 -13.63
N LYS A 284 -0.82 3.53 -13.79
CA LYS A 284 -1.38 3.08 -15.09
C LYS A 284 -2.53 3.99 -15.54
N VAL A 285 -3.45 4.29 -14.63
CA VAL A 285 -4.58 5.21 -14.88
C VAL A 285 -4.06 6.62 -15.19
N ALA A 286 -3.08 7.11 -14.42
CA ALA A 286 -2.47 8.40 -14.71
C ALA A 286 -1.81 8.44 -16.10
N CYS A 287 -1.08 7.39 -16.52
CA CYS A 287 -0.50 7.33 -17.86
C CYS A 287 -1.55 7.32 -18.97
N MET A 288 -2.69 6.65 -18.77
CA MET A 288 -3.83 6.68 -19.70
C MET A 288 -4.47 8.06 -19.79
N VAL A 289 -4.61 8.77 -18.67
CA VAL A 289 -5.17 10.12 -18.67
C VAL A 289 -4.22 11.12 -19.33
N LEU A 290 -2.91 11.01 -19.06
CA LEU A 290 -1.90 11.87 -19.67
C LEU A 290 -1.78 11.68 -21.19
N THR A 291 -2.21 10.55 -21.75
CA THR A 291 -2.18 10.30 -23.20
C THR A 291 -3.16 11.19 -23.97
N PHE A 292 -4.19 11.73 -23.31
CA PHE A 292 -5.17 12.66 -23.90
C PHE A 292 -4.68 14.12 -23.97
N LEU A 293 -3.58 14.44 -23.29
CA LEU A 293 -2.96 15.77 -23.31
C LEU A 293 -1.79 15.75 -24.31
N PRO A 294 -1.85 16.43 -25.47
CA PRO A 294 -0.89 16.23 -26.56
C PRO A 294 0.59 16.40 -26.16
N LEU A 295 0.90 17.44 -25.38
CA LEU A 295 2.25 17.71 -24.88
C LEU A 295 2.66 16.75 -23.76
N ALA A 296 1.73 16.40 -22.88
CA ALA A 296 1.99 15.49 -21.76
C ALA A 296 2.15 14.04 -22.24
N ASN A 297 1.45 13.66 -23.31
CA ASN A 297 1.57 12.40 -24.01
C ASN A 297 2.99 12.19 -24.55
N LEU A 298 3.52 13.21 -25.25
CA LEU A 298 4.90 13.18 -25.76
C LEU A 298 5.93 13.02 -24.62
N LEU A 299 5.78 13.77 -23.54
CA LEU A 299 6.69 13.70 -22.39
C LEU A 299 6.60 12.35 -21.67
N THR A 300 5.38 11.86 -21.42
CA THR A 300 5.12 10.55 -20.81
C THR A 300 5.73 9.44 -21.65
N TRP A 301 5.63 9.56 -22.97
CA TRP A 301 6.22 8.62 -23.92
C TRP A 301 7.74 8.60 -23.84
N ILE A 302 8.41 9.77 -23.87
CA ILE A 302 9.87 9.86 -23.75
C ILE A 302 10.33 9.22 -22.44
N VAL A 303 9.67 9.56 -21.33
CA VAL A 303 10.04 9.04 -20.00
C VAL A 303 9.86 7.52 -19.93
N LEU A 304 8.73 6.99 -20.40
CA LEU A 304 8.47 5.55 -20.41
C LEU A 304 9.44 4.80 -21.34
N SER A 305 9.76 5.37 -22.50
CA SER A 305 10.71 4.79 -23.46
C SER A 305 12.13 4.74 -22.90
N VAL A 306 12.59 5.82 -22.24
CA VAL A 306 13.90 5.86 -21.57
C VAL A 306 13.96 4.87 -20.42
N GLN A 307 12.90 4.77 -19.61
CA GLN A 307 12.85 3.82 -18.49
C GLN A 307 12.84 2.37 -18.97
N ALA A 308 12.02 2.04 -19.97
CA ALA A 308 11.99 0.71 -20.57
C ALA A 308 13.35 0.33 -21.17
N THR A 309 14.01 1.26 -21.88
CA THR A 309 15.35 1.03 -22.45
C THR A 309 16.40 0.81 -21.37
N ARG A 310 16.33 1.55 -20.25
CA ARG A 310 17.23 1.36 -19.11
C ARG A 310 17.00 0.01 -18.42
N ALA A 311 15.74 -0.37 -18.23
CA ALA A 311 15.37 -1.68 -17.66
C ALA A 311 15.84 -2.84 -18.55
N LEU A 312 15.61 -2.76 -19.86
CA LEU A 312 16.05 -3.78 -20.83
C LEU A 312 17.59 -3.89 -20.90
N ARG A 313 18.33 -2.76 -20.88
CA ARG A 313 19.80 -2.79 -20.84
C ARG A 313 20.35 -3.36 -19.53
N ALA A 314 19.71 -3.05 -18.39
CA ALA A 314 20.10 -3.58 -17.10
C ALA A 314 19.92 -5.11 -17.06
N ALA A 315 18.95 -5.65 -17.79
CA ALA A 315 18.72 -7.08 -17.97
C ALA A 315 19.58 -7.74 -19.07
N GLY A 316 20.56 -7.04 -19.65
CA GLY A 316 21.50 -7.61 -20.63
C GLY A 316 21.03 -7.65 -22.08
N TRP A 317 19.84 -7.10 -22.40
CA TRP A 317 19.32 -7.09 -23.78
C TRP A 317 20.03 -6.07 -24.67
N ARG A 318 20.32 -6.44 -25.93
CA ARG A 318 20.81 -5.50 -26.95
C ARG A 318 19.63 -4.68 -27.51
N VAL A 319 19.52 -3.44 -27.05
CA VAL A 319 18.45 -2.52 -27.49
C VAL A 319 18.91 -1.71 -28.70
N GLY A 320 18.36 -2.01 -29.89
CA GLY A 320 18.58 -1.26 -31.13
C GLY A 320 17.47 -0.23 -31.40
N LEU A 321 17.59 0.53 -32.50
CA LEU A 321 16.63 1.59 -32.88
C LEU A 321 15.19 1.07 -33.13
N LEU A 322 15.05 -0.23 -33.40
CA LEU A 322 13.77 -0.91 -33.68
C LEU A 322 13.28 -1.79 -32.50
N GLY A 323 13.88 -1.63 -31.32
CA GLY A 323 13.55 -2.39 -30.11
C GLY A 323 14.61 -3.42 -29.73
N ALA A 324 14.38 -4.09 -28.60
CA ALA A 324 15.26 -5.13 -28.07
C ALA A 324 15.24 -6.37 -28.97
N ARG A 325 16.41 -6.94 -29.25
CA ARG A 325 16.60 -8.28 -29.82
C ARG A 325 17.19 -9.18 -28.72
N GLU A 326 16.73 -10.43 -28.67
CA GLU A 326 17.42 -11.51 -27.93
C GLU A 326 18.87 -11.62 -28.40
#